data_AF-A0A9W4P5J1-F1
#
_entry.id   AF-A0A9W4P5J1-F1
#
_cell.length_a   1.000
_cell.length_b   1.000
_cell.length_c   1.000
_cell.angle_alpha   90.00
_cell.angle_beta   90.00
_cell.angle_gamma   90.00
#
_symmetry.space_group_name_H-M   'P 1'
#
loop_
_entity.id
_entity.type
_entity.pdbx_description
1 polymer ?
#
loop_
_entity_poly.entity_id
_entity_poly.type
_entity_poly.pdbx_seq_one_letter_code
_entity_poly.pdbx_strand_id
1 'polypeptide(L)'
;MFGYSGGAFATEWATEKRAWYARDLPIVGAVMGAPPPNVVKTYHNANNGKLAELNVAAVLGVMSAFPKVDKFIRDDFIDEEAKKLFLSPLTKCSLTCGEITQGLAGANISSFFKQGDYFLEEFKGTLEDIGVMGRNITWKNKPWYPLMIFNGDKDEITKPIEDTAELVRKWRRRTWTRVRHITLAGLDHTGGILGLPRAWLWIDNRFANVERKWPVEGGPEDDGDEIIEDPEDEMSRIEAQMILGPSHEL
;
A
#
# COMPACT_ATOMS: atom_id res chain seq x y z
N MET A 1 -10.21 -1.78 -7.28
CA MET A 1 -9.85 -1.42 -5.89
C MET A 1 -8.76 -0.37 -5.91
N PHE A 2 -8.72 0.51 -4.92
CA PHE A 2 -7.66 1.51 -4.77
C PHE A 2 -7.30 1.62 -3.29
N GLY A 3 -6.01 1.73 -2.98
CA GLY A 3 -5.54 2.09 -1.66
C GLY A 3 -4.16 2.73 -1.71
N TYR A 4 -3.88 3.61 -0.75
CA TYR A 4 -2.59 4.28 -0.56
C TYR A 4 -2.05 4.00 0.85
N SER A 5 -0.75 3.81 1.00
CA SER A 5 -0.09 3.54 2.29
C SER A 5 -0.75 2.36 3.02
N GLY A 6 -1.29 2.54 4.23
CA GLY A 6 -2.07 1.51 4.93
C GLY A 6 -3.28 0.98 4.14
N GLY A 7 -3.89 1.80 3.29
CA GLY A 7 -4.96 1.37 2.38
C GLY A 7 -4.44 0.47 1.24
N ALA A 8 -3.20 0.67 0.79
CA ALA A 8 -2.56 -0.22 -0.17
C ALA A 8 -2.28 -1.59 0.47
N PHE A 9 -1.93 -1.62 1.76
CA PHE A 9 -1.84 -2.86 2.54
C PHE A 9 -3.17 -3.60 2.63
N ALA A 10 -4.26 -2.90 2.93
CA ALA A 10 -5.60 -3.50 2.90
C ALA A 10 -5.98 -4.02 1.49
N THR A 11 -5.62 -3.27 0.44
CA THR A 11 -5.88 -3.66 -0.96
C THR A 11 -5.09 -4.91 -1.36
N GLU A 12 -3.84 -5.02 -0.92
CA GLU A 12 -3.00 -6.21 -1.13
C GLU A 12 -3.55 -7.42 -0.38
N TRP A 13 -3.93 -7.25 0.89
CA TRP A 13 -4.59 -8.27 1.70
C TRP A 13 -5.86 -8.82 1.03
N ALA A 14 -6.73 -7.93 0.55
CA ALA A 14 -7.92 -8.33 -0.18
C ALA A 14 -7.56 -9.06 -1.50
N THR A 15 -6.48 -8.63 -2.16
CA THR A 15 -6.01 -9.23 -3.42
C THR A 15 -5.50 -10.66 -3.23
N GLU A 16 -4.71 -10.94 -2.20
CA GLU A 16 -4.25 -12.29 -1.91
C GLU A 16 -5.41 -13.23 -1.51
N LYS A 17 -6.41 -12.70 -0.79
CA LYS A 17 -7.51 -13.52 -0.24
C LYS A 17 -8.66 -13.76 -1.19
N ARG A 18 -8.81 -12.94 -2.23
CA ARG A 18 -9.96 -12.99 -3.16
C ARG A 18 -10.25 -14.40 -3.67
N ALA A 19 -9.21 -15.16 -4.05
CA ALA A 19 -9.37 -16.49 -4.67
C ALA A 19 -10.15 -17.49 -3.80
N TRP A 20 -10.04 -17.42 -2.48
CA TRP A 20 -10.69 -18.35 -1.56
C TRP A 20 -11.82 -17.71 -0.73
N TYR A 21 -11.75 -16.40 -0.47
CA TYR A 21 -12.74 -15.71 0.35
C TYR A 21 -13.92 -15.16 -0.46
N ALA A 22 -13.67 -14.64 -1.66
CA ALA A 22 -14.67 -13.93 -2.47
C ALA A 22 -14.42 -14.11 -3.98
N ARG A 23 -14.36 -15.37 -4.43
CA ARG A 23 -13.99 -15.72 -5.81
C ARG A 23 -14.91 -15.09 -6.85
N ASP A 24 -16.20 -14.98 -6.54
CA ASP A 24 -17.23 -14.52 -7.47
C ASP A 24 -17.31 -12.99 -7.58
N LEU A 25 -16.57 -12.24 -6.75
CA LEU A 25 -16.53 -10.79 -6.84
C LEU A 25 -15.80 -10.37 -8.13
N PRO A 26 -16.45 -9.64 -9.07
CA PRO A 26 -15.88 -9.30 -10.36
C PRO A 26 -14.96 -8.08 -10.25
N ILE A 27 -13.75 -8.29 -9.75
CA ILE A 27 -12.73 -7.23 -9.66
C ILE A 27 -12.03 -7.08 -11.01
N VAL A 28 -12.04 -5.86 -11.54
CA VAL A 28 -11.46 -5.52 -12.87
C VAL A 28 -10.02 -5.01 -12.79
N GLY A 29 -9.54 -4.70 -11.58
CA GLY A 29 -8.18 -4.26 -11.30
C GLY A 29 -8.01 -3.76 -9.86
N ALA A 30 -6.76 -3.67 -9.42
CA ALA A 30 -6.42 -3.08 -8.13
C ALA A 30 -5.18 -2.19 -8.20
N VAL A 31 -5.24 -1.05 -7.52
CA VAL A 31 -4.13 -0.10 -7.41
C VAL A 31 -3.63 -0.03 -5.96
N MET A 32 -2.31 -0.11 -5.80
CA MET A 32 -1.61 -0.03 -4.52
C MET A 32 -0.58 1.11 -4.59
N GLY A 33 -0.88 2.24 -3.95
CA GLY A 33 0.04 3.36 -3.82
C GLY A 33 0.88 3.27 -2.55
N ALA A 34 2.20 3.40 -2.64
CA ALA A 34 3.15 3.29 -1.52
C ALA A 34 2.85 2.13 -0.56
N PRO A 35 2.68 0.89 -1.05
CA PRO A 35 2.37 -0.25 -0.18
C PRO A 35 3.55 -0.54 0.76
N PRO A 36 3.32 -0.88 2.04
CA PRO A 36 4.35 -1.36 2.96
C PRO A 36 4.55 -2.88 2.80
N PRO A 37 5.56 -3.39 2.05
CA PRO A 37 5.64 -4.81 1.70
C PRO A 37 5.95 -5.71 2.90
N ASN A 38 6.52 -5.13 3.96
CA ASN A 38 6.83 -5.79 5.21
C ASN A 38 6.62 -4.82 6.39
N VAL A 39 5.59 -5.07 7.20
CA VAL A 39 5.20 -4.17 8.30
C VAL A 39 6.25 -4.05 9.40
N VAL A 40 7.09 -5.07 9.61
CA VAL A 40 8.18 -5.03 10.61
C VAL A 40 9.28 -4.09 10.15
N LYS A 41 9.66 -4.15 8.86
CA LYS A 41 10.60 -3.18 8.28
C LYS A 41 10.01 -1.76 8.30
N THR A 42 8.75 -1.61 7.93
CA THR A 42 8.03 -0.33 8.02
C THR A 42 8.04 0.22 9.45
N TYR A 43 7.83 -0.63 10.46
CA TYR A 43 7.91 -0.24 11.86
C TYR A 43 9.28 0.36 12.20
N HIS A 44 10.37 -0.33 11.84
CA HIS A 44 11.72 0.17 12.10
C HIS A 44 12.03 1.47 11.34
N ASN A 45 11.56 1.61 10.11
CA ASN A 45 11.77 2.82 9.30
C ASN A 45 11.06 4.04 9.86
N ALA A 46 9.81 3.86 10.32
CA ALA A 46 8.98 4.93 10.84
C ALA A 46 9.36 5.34 12.27
N ASN A 47 9.97 4.43 13.04
CA ASN A 47 10.37 4.69 14.42
C ASN A 47 11.37 5.86 14.51
N ASN A 48 11.21 6.77 15.48
CA ASN A 48 11.94 8.04 15.59
C ASN A 48 11.72 9.01 14.41
N GLY A 49 10.87 8.66 13.44
CA GLY A 49 10.54 9.49 12.29
C GLY A 49 9.32 10.39 12.56
N LYS A 50 9.08 11.34 11.64
CA LYS A 50 7.93 12.26 11.73
C LYS A 50 6.59 11.55 11.86
N LEU A 51 6.49 10.33 11.30
CA LEU A 51 5.28 9.50 11.30
C LEU A 51 5.36 8.32 12.28
N ALA A 52 6.20 8.39 13.33
CA ALA A 52 6.35 7.33 14.33
C ALA A 52 5.04 6.92 15.01
N GLU A 53 4.07 7.82 15.12
CA GLU A 53 2.72 7.52 15.62
C GLU A 53 1.97 6.45 14.82
N LEU A 54 2.32 6.22 13.54
CA LEU A 54 1.77 5.13 12.74
C LEU A 54 2.11 3.76 13.35
N ASN A 55 3.26 3.63 14.00
CA ASN A 55 3.64 2.39 14.67
C ASN A 55 2.71 2.08 15.84
N VAL A 56 2.28 3.11 16.57
CA VAL A 56 1.31 2.95 17.66
C VAL A 56 -0.02 2.45 17.10
N ALA A 57 -0.53 3.07 16.03
CA ALA A 57 -1.75 2.61 15.37
C ALA A 57 -1.62 1.17 14.84
N ALA A 58 -0.48 0.81 14.24
CA ALA A 58 -0.23 -0.54 13.75
C ALA A 58 -0.23 -1.56 14.89
N VAL A 59 0.50 -1.29 15.98
CA VAL A 59 0.55 -2.18 17.16
C VAL A 59 -0.82 -2.31 17.80
N LEU A 60 -1.57 -1.23 17.98
CA LEU A 60 -2.95 -1.28 18.49
C LEU A 60 -3.88 -2.10 17.60
N GLY A 61 -3.70 -2.03 16.27
CA GLY A 61 -4.41 -2.88 15.32
C GLY A 61 -4.12 -4.36 15.51
N VAL A 62 -2.85 -4.72 15.71
CA VAL A 62 -2.44 -6.11 16.01
C VAL A 62 -2.96 -6.55 17.38
N MET A 63 -2.84 -5.73 18.42
CA MET A 63 -3.39 -6.02 19.75
C MET A 63 -4.89 -6.32 19.67
N SER A 64 -5.65 -5.53 18.90
CA SER A 64 -7.09 -5.70 18.71
C SER A 64 -7.46 -7.02 18.04
N ALA A 65 -6.59 -7.54 17.15
CA ALA A 65 -6.82 -8.81 16.45
C ALA A 65 -6.26 -10.03 17.19
N PHE A 66 -5.25 -9.86 18.04
CA PHE A 66 -4.50 -10.95 18.66
C PHE A 66 -4.41 -10.78 20.19
N PRO A 67 -5.27 -11.44 20.98
CA PRO A 67 -5.31 -11.29 22.44
C PRO A 67 -3.99 -11.61 23.15
N LYS A 68 -3.17 -12.52 22.60
CA LYS A 68 -1.83 -12.82 23.15
C LYS A 68 -0.87 -11.64 23.00
N VAL A 69 -0.95 -10.92 21.87
CA VAL A 69 -0.16 -9.70 21.63
C VAL A 69 -0.64 -8.59 22.55
N ASP A 70 -1.96 -8.37 22.66
CA ASP A 70 -2.54 -7.37 23.58
C ASP A 70 -2.06 -7.58 25.02
N LYS A 71 -2.16 -8.81 25.52
CA LYS A 71 -1.70 -9.15 26.87
C LYS A 71 -0.20 -8.85 27.03
N PHE A 72 0.63 -9.33 26.11
CA PHE A 72 2.08 -9.12 26.19
C PHE A 72 2.45 -7.64 26.22
N ILE A 73 1.90 -6.85 25.28
CA ILE A 73 2.21 -5.41 25.18
C ILE A 73 1.75 -4.66 26.44
N ARG A 74 0.56 -4.98 26.98
CA ARG A 74 0.04 -4.35 28.21
C ARG A 74 0.91 -4.64 29.44
N ASP A 75 1.50 -5.82 29.50
CA ASP A 75 2.41 -6.22 30.59
C ASP A 75 3.82 -5.61 30.43
N ASP A 76 4.20 -5.25 29.20
CA ASP A 76 5.56 -4.80 28.85
C ASP A 76 5.76 -3.28 28.89
N PHE A 77 4.73 -2.46 29.12
CA PHE A 77 4.93 -1.00 29.25
C PHE A 77 5.89 -0.64 30.39
N ILE A 78 6.75 0.36 30.18
CA ILE A 78 7.76 0.81 31.15
C ILE A 78 7.13 1.42 32.41
N ASP A 79 6.04 2.18 32.25
CA ASP A 79 5.23 2.77 33.32
C ASP A 79 3.80 3.06 32.85
N GLU A 80 2.95 3.52 33.76
CA GLU A 80 1.54 3.82 33.46
C GLU A 80 1.33 5.07 32.58
N GLU A 81 2.28 6.02 32.55
CA GLU A 81 2.17 7.20 31.67
C GLU A 81 2.46 6.82 30.22
N ALA A 82 3.50 6.02 29.96
CA ALA A 82 3.80 5.45 28.66
C ALA A 82 2.62 4.63 28.14
N LYS A 83 2.05 3.77 28.98
CA LYS A 83 0.85 2.99 28.66
C LYS A 83 -0.35 3.86 28.32
N LYS A 84 -0.64 4.88 29.12
CA LYS A 84 -1.75 5.80 28.89
C LYS A 84 -1.60 6.56 27.57
N LEU A 85 -0.40 7.07 27.28
CA LEU A 85 -0.11 7.77 26.03
C LEU A 85 -0.23 6.83 24.82
N PHE A 86 0.39 5.66 24.88
CA PHE A 86 0.35 4.66 23.81
C PHE A 86 -1.07 4.15 23.51
N LEU A 87 -1.89 3.94 24.54
CA LEU A 87 -3.26 3.45 24.38
C LEU A 87 -4.28 4.56 24.07
N SER A 88 -3.88 5.84 24.15
CA SER A 88 -4.79 6.96 23.92
C SER A 88 -5.50 6.99 22.55
N PRO A 89 -4.91 6.48 21.43
CA PRO A 89 -5.63 6.39 20.16
C PRO A 89 -6.89 5.51 20.21
N LEU A 90 -7.00 4.57 21.17
CA LEU A 90 -8.20 3.72 21.29
C LEU A 90 -9.47 4.51 21.66
N THR A 91 -9.32 5.74 22.14
CA THR A 91 -10.42 6.62 22.56
C THR A 91 -10.68 7.77 21.58
N LYS A 92 -9.93 7.81 20.47
CA LYS A 92 -9.97 8.90 19.49
C LYS A 92 -10.09 8.34 18.08
N CYS A 93 -10.73 9.07 17.19
CA CYS A 93 -10.51 8.88 15.75
C CYS A 93 -9.27 9.67 15.34
N SER A 94 -8.65 9.34 14.19
CA SER A 94 -7.55 10.14 13.62
C SER A 94 -7.90 11.63 13.67
N LEU A 95 -7.00 12.46 14.18
CA LEU A 95 -7.29 13.88 14.34
C LEU A 95 -7.51 14.51 12.96
N THR A 96 -8.36 15.54 12.91
CA THR A 96 -8.47 16.40 11.73
C THR A 96 -7.11 17.06 11.48
N CYS A 97 -6.43 16.58 10.44
CA CYS A 97 -5.12 17.01 9.95
C CYS A 97 -3.91 16.56 10.78
N GLY A 98 -3.28 15.47 10.33
CA GLY A 98 -1.83 15.27 10.45
C GLY A 98 -1.32 14.46 11.64
N GLU A 99 -2.09 14.30 12.71
CA GLU A 99 -1.69 13.51 13.87
C GLU A 99 -2.75 12.44 14.21
N ILE A 100 -2.31 11.20 14.40
CA ILE A 100 -3.15 10.15 15.00
C ILE A 100 -3.28 10.42 16.49
N THR A 101 -2.22 10.91 17.13
CA THR A 101 -2.21 11.24 18.56
C THR A 101 -1.15 12.28 18.87
N GLN A 102 -1.57 13.35 19.53
CA GLN A 102 -0.68 14.42 20.00
C GLN A 102 0.50 13.85 20.79
N GLY A 103 1.71 14.27 20.40
CA GLY A 103 2.95 13.97 21.12
C GLY A 103 3.63 12.64 20.74
N LEU A 104 3.16 11.93 19.71
CA LEU A 104 3.79 10.69 19.23
C LEU A 104 4.56 10.86 17.90
N ALA A 105 4.41 11.98 17.21
CA ALA A 105 5.25 12.33 16.07
C ALA A 105 6.73 12.45 16.51
N GLY A 106 7.65 11.80 15.80
CA GLY A 106 9.09 11.80 16.15
C GLY A 106 9.47 10.96 17.36
N ALA A 107 8.51 10.32 18.04
CA ALA A 107 8.79 9.55 19.25
C ALA A 107 9.59 8.27 18.96
N ASN A 108 10.40 7.86 19.94
CA ASN A 108 10.97 6.52 19.98
C ASN A 108 9.92 5.56 20.54
N ILE A 109 9.21 4.84 19.67
CA ILE A 109 8.13 3.93 20.08
C ILE A 109 8.66 2.77 20.91
N SER A 110 9.89 2.33 20.65
CA SER A 110 10.56 1.29 21.42
C SER A 110 10.74 1.67 22.90
N SER A 111 10.87 2.97 23.22
CA SER A 111 11.08 3.41 24.60
C SER A 111 9.82 3.34 25.48
N PHE A 112 8.68 2.96 24.91
CA PHE A 112 7.45 2.74 25.68
C PHE A 112 7.46 1.39 26.41
N PHE A 113 8.35 0.48 26.01
CA PHE A 113 8.38 -0.92 26.44
C PHE A 113 9.63 -1.26 27.24
N LYS A 114 9.50 -2.09 28.27
CA LYS A 114 10.60 -2.59 29.11
C LYS A 114 11.60 -3.41 28.28
N GLN A 115 11.11 -4.19 27.33
CA GLN A 115 11.92 -5.04 26.47
C GLN A 115 12.15 -4.43 25.08
N GLY A 116 11.88 -3.13 24.91
CA GLY A 116 12.01 -2.45 23.63
C GLY A 116 11.16 -3.09 22.53
N ASP A 117 11.80 -3.41 21.40
CA ASP A 117 11.12 -4.02 20.25
C ASP A 117 11.02 -5.56 20.33
N TYR A 118 11.27 -6.19 21.49
CA TYR A 118 11.27 -7.65 21.61
C TYR A 118 9.95 -8.32 21.19
N PHE A 119 8.82 -7.61 21.29
CA PHE A 119 7.53 -8.09 20.78
C PHE A 119 7.55 -8.42 19.28
N LEU A 120 8.42 -7.78 18.49
CA LEU A 120 8.57 -8.08 17.06
C LEU A 120 9.19 -9.47 16.84
N GLU A 121 10.09 -9.90 17.73
CA GLU A 121 10.68 -11.24 17.70
C GLU A 121 9.75 -12.28 18.33
N GLU A 122 9.19 -12.00 19.50
CA GLU A 122 8.24 -12.87 20.20
C GLU A 122 7.04 -13.26 19.31
N PHE A 123 6.52 -12.29 18.55
CA PHE A 123 5.38 -12.51 17.65
C PHE A 123 5.76 -12.57 16.17
N LYS A 124 7.03 -12.81 15.84
CA LYS A 124 7.53 -12.83 14.46
C LYS A 124 6.67 -13.67 13.52
N GLY A 125 6.31 -14.89 13.92
CA GLY A 125 5.47 -15.76 13.10
C GLY A 125 4.08 -15.17 12.80
N THR A 126 3.47 -14.49 13.78
CA THR A 126 2.17 -13.82 13.60
C THR A 126 2.33 -12.59 12.71
N LEU A 127 3.34 -11.76 12.97
CA LEU A 127 3.61 -10.54 12.21
C LEU A 127 4.02 -10.83 10.77
N GLU A 128 4.75 -11.91 10.51
CA GLU A 128 5.07 -12.35 9.16
C GLU A 128 3.84 -12.88 8.40
N ASP A 129 2.95 -13.60 9.09
CA ASP A 129 1.73 -14.13 8.50
C ASP A 129 0.77 -13.00 8.11
N ILE A 130 0.60 -12.02 9.00
CA ILE A 130 -0.30 -10.89 8.73
C ILE A 130 0.33 -9.76 7.92
N GLY A 131 1.66 -9.61 7.96
CA GLY A 131 2.32 -8.35 7.66
C GLY A 131 3.32 -8.37 6.50
N VAL A 132 3.46 -9.50 5.80
CA VAL A 132 4.35 -9.62 4.63
C VAL A 132 3.53 -9.85 3.37
N MET A 133 3.58 -8.87 2.46
CA MET A 133 2.89 -8.92 1.18
C MET A 133 3.48 -9.97 0.22
N GLY A 134 2.62 -10.50 -0.65
CA GLY A 134 2.99 -11.54 -1.60
C GLY A 134 3.34 -12.87 -0.94
N ARG A 135 2.97 -13.11 0.32
CA ARG A 135 3.31 -14.34 1.05
C ARG A 135 2.42 -15.50 0.63
N ASN A 136 1.13 -15.26 0.42
CA ASN A 136 0.15 -16.33 0.16
C ASN A 136 -0.16 -16.52 -1.34
N ILE A 137 0.58 -15.82 -2.20
CA ILE A 137 0.37 -15.88 -3.64
C ILE A 137 0.91 -17.17 -4.22
N THR A 138 0.06 -17.84 -4.97
CA THR A 138 0.42 -19.01 -5.77
C THR A 138 -0.25 -18.89 -7.13
N TRP A 139 0.22 -19.68 -8.09
CA TRP A 139 -0.46 -19.79 -9.38
C TRP A 139 -1.96 -20.11 -9.24
N LYS A 140 -2.32 -20.95 -8.26
CA LYS A 140 -3.70 -21.38 -8.01
C LYS A 140 -4.56 -20.27 -7.38
N ASN A 141 -3.96 -19.43 -6.53
CA ASN A 141 -4.65 -18.39 -5.76
C ASN A 141 -4.38 -16.98 -6.29
N LYS A 142 -3.98 -16.84 -7.54
CA LYS A 142 -3.71 -15.53 -8.14
C LYS A 142 -5.00 -14.70 -8.28
N PRO A 143 -4.90 -13.36 -8.34
CA PRO A 143 -6.07 -12.50 -8.35
C PRO A 143 -6.88 -12.54 -9.64
N TRP A 144 -6.34 -13.01 -10.78
CA TRP A 144 -7.01 -13.01 -12.10
C TRP A 144 -7.42 -11.63 -12.63
N TYR A 145 -6.91 -10.56 -12.03
CA TYR A 145 -7.04 -9.20 -12.51
C TYR A 145 -5.66 -8.51 -12.42
N PRO A 146 -5.44 -7.47 -13.23
CA PRO A 146 -4.19 -6.74 -13.28
C PRO A 146 -4.02 -5.83 -12.05
N LEU A 147 -2.77 -5.53 -11.72
CA LEU A 147 -2.40 -4.65 -10.62
C LEU A 147 -1.65 -3.43 -11.16
N MET A 148 -1.83 -2.29 -10.50
CA MET A 148 -0.91 -1.15 -10.59
C MET A 148 -0.31 -0.89 -9.21
N ILE A 149 1.00 -0.75 -9.15
CA ILE A 149 1.74 -0.34 -7.96
C ILE A 149 2.45 0.96 -8.29
N PHE A 150 2.35 1.97 -7.44
CA PHE A 150 3.10 3.21 -7.61
C PHE A 150 3.63 3.73 -6.29
N ASN A 151 4.81 4.32 -6.27
CA ASN A 151 5.38 4.91 -5.06
C ASN A 151 6.56 5.84 -5.37
N GLY A 152 6.91 6.72 -4.42
CA GLY A 152 8.11 7.55 -4.51
C GLY A 152 9.39 6.72 -4.30
N ASP A 153 10.51 7.12 -4.93
CA ASP A 153 11.81 6.46 -4.74
C ASP A 153 12.58 6.94 -3.49
N LYS A 154 12.15 8.04 -2.86
CA LYS A 154 12.68 8.57 -1.60
C LYS A 154 11.74 8.33 -0.42
N ASP A 155 10.81 7.39 -0.56
CA ASP A 155 9.88 7.00 0.49
C ASP A 155 10.61 6.56 1.76
N GLU A 156 10.45 7.32 2.84
CA GLU A 156 11.14 7.12 4.10
C GLU A 156 10.47 6.06 5.00
N ILE A 157 9.23 5.67 4.69
CA ILE A 157 8.39 4.77 5.48
C ILE A 157 8.49 3.34 4.95
N THR A 158 8.38 3.17 3.62
CA THR A 158 8.41 1.86 2.96
C THR A 158 9.75 1.57 2.26
N LYS A 159 10.83 2.23 2.71
CA LYS A 159 12.20 1.94 2.25
C LYS A 159 12.68 0.54 2.67
N PRO A 160 13.63 -0.03 1.94
CA PRO A 160 14.20 0.47 0.70
C PRO A 160 13.24 0.22 -0.48
N ILE A 161 13.33 1.03 -1.55
CA ILE A 161 12.44 0.96 -2.73
C ILE A 161 12.42 -0.45 -3.35
N GLU A 162 13.53 -1.16 -3.21
CA GLU A 162 13.76 -2.53 -3.65
C GLU A 162 12.77 -3.53 -3.05
N ASP A 163 12.23 -3.29 -1.84
CA ASP A 163 11.21 -4.17 -1.26
C ASP A 163 9.92 -4.14 -2.07
N THR A 164 9.55 -2.97 -2.62
CA THR A 164 8.38 -2.85 -3.51
C THR A 164 8.67 -3.47 -4.88
N ALA A 165 9.89 -3.27 -5.41
CA ALA A 165 10.31 -3.90 -6.66
C ALA A 165 10.32 -5.44 -6.55
N GLU A 166 10.75 -5.98 -5.40
CA GLU A 166 10.71 -7.41 -5.13
C GLU A 166 9.27 -7.93 -5.04
N LEU A 167 8.34 -7.19 -4.41
CA LEU A 167 6.93 -7.54 -4.41
C LEU A 167 6.35 -7.62 -5.83
N VAL A 168 6.62 -6.63 -6.68
CA VAL A 168 6.23 -6.61 -8.09
C VAL A 168 6.78 -7.84 -8.82
N ARG A 169 8.07 -8.12 -8.64
CA ARG A 169 8.74 -9.29 -9.23
C ARG A 169 8.12 -10.60 -8.76
N LYS A 170 7.75 -10.69 -7.48
CA LYS A 170 7.11 -11.87 -6.88
C LYS A 170 5.75 -12.13 -7.53
N TRP A 171 4.91 -11.11 -7.69
CA TRP A 171 3.63 -11.20 -8.39
C TRP A 171 3.81 -11.68 -9.82
N ARG A 172 4.66 -11.01 -10.60
CA ARG A 172 4.92 -11.35 -12.00
C ARG A 172 5.44 -12.79 -12.14
N ARG A 173 6.42 -13.20 -11.34
CA ARG A 173 7.07 -14.53 -11.48
C ARG A 173 6.24 -15.70 -10.92
N ARG A 174 5.57 -15.53 -9.79
CA ARG A 174 4.86 -16.64 -9.12
C ARG A 174 3.45 -16.87 -9.65
N THR A 175 2.85 -15.83 -10.24
CA THR A 175 1.44 -15.88 -10.63
C THR A 175 1.16 -15.45 -12.07
N TRP A 176 2.16 -14.90 -12.77
CA TRP A 176 1.99 -14.22 -14.06
C TRP A 176 0.92 -13.11 -14.01
N THR A 177 0.69 -12.54 -12.83
CA THR A 177 -0.16 -11.36 -12.70
C THR A 177 0.53 -10.20 -13.42
N ARG A 178 -0.23 -9.52 -14.27
CA ARG A 178 0.22 -8.28 -14.89
C ARG A 178 0.25 -7.19 -13.84
N VAL A 179 1.44 -6.65 -13.60
CA VAL A 179 1.65 -5.59 -12.62
C VAL A 179 2.33 -4.43 -13.33
N ARG A 180 1.65 -3.28 -13.43
CA ARG A 180 2.28 -2.01 -13.84
C ARG A 180 2.94 -1.40 -12.60
N HIS A 181 4.23 -1.12 -12.65
CA HIS A 181 4.95 -0.48 -11.54
C HIS A 181 5.43 0.89 -11.98
N ILE A 182 5.08 1.93 -11.22
CA ILE A 182 5.45 3.32 -11.48
C ILE A 182 6.25 3.84 -10.30
N THR A 183 7.49 4.24 -10.54
CA THR A 183 8.31 4.91 -9.54
C THR A 183 8.31 6.41 -9.81
N LEU A 184 8.01 7.22 -8.79
CA LEU A 184 7.99 8.67 -8.87
C LEU A 184 9.31 9.22 -8.32
N ALA A 185 10.13 9.80 -9.20
CA ALA A 185 11.47 10.26 -8.83
C ALA A 185 11.43 11.46 -7.88
N GLY A 186 12.25 11.40 -6.82
CA GLY A 186 12.44 12.48 -5.85
C GLY A 186 11.33 12.62 -4.81
N LEU A 187 10.33 11.72 -4.80
CA LEU A 187 9.17 11.85 -3.91
C LEU A 187 9.31 10.98 -2.66
N ASP A 188 8.94 11.56 -1.52
CA ASP A 188 8.82 10.90 -0.22
C ASP A 188 7.48 10.15 -0.08
N HIS A 189 7.19 9.58 1.10
CA HIS A 189 5.97 8.80 1.31
C HIS A 189 4.69 9.63 1.12
N THR A 190 4.72 10.93 1.39
CA THR A 190 3.56 11.81 1.23
C THR A 190 3.47 12.30 -0.22
N GLY A 191 4.58 12.72 -0.81
CA GLY A 191 4.69 13.16 -2.19
C GLY A 191 4.33 12.08 -3.20
N GLY A 192 4.57 10.80 -2.87
CA GLY A 192 4.19 9.65 -3.71
C GLY A 192 2.71 9.65 -4.13
N ILE A 193 1.83 10.33 -3.38
CA ILE A 193 0.41 10.50 -3.70
C ILE A 193 0.18 11.21 -5.04
N LEU A 194 1.17 11.94 -5.57
CA LEU A 194 1.11 12.57 -6.90
C LEU A 194 0.97 11.55 -8.04
N GLY A 195 1.13 10.25 -7.78
CA GLY A 195 0.77 9.18 -8.72
C GLY A 195 -0.74 8.97 -8.90
N LEU A 196 -1.58 9.57 -8.06
CA LEU A 196 -3.04 9.42 -8.09
C LEU A 196 -3.69 9.67 -9.46
N PRO A 197 -3.38 10.75 -10.21
CA PRO A 197 -4.02 10.98 -11.50
C PRO A 197 -3.77 9.83 -12.50
N ARG A 198 -2.54 9.29 -12.53
CA ARG A 198 -2.20 8.12 -13.38
C ARG A 198 -2.93 6.86 -12.92
N ALA A 199 -3.05 6.67 -11.60
CA ALA A 199 -3.83 5.56 -11.03
C ALA A 199 -5.32 5.64 -11.39
N TRP A 200 -5.92 6.83 -11.31
CA TRP A 200 -7.33 7.02 -11.66
C TRP A 200 -7.61 6.82 -13.13
N LEU A 201 -6.76 7.35 -14.02
CA LEU A 201 -6.86 7.10 -15.46
C LEU A 201 -6.76 5.60 -15.78
N TRP A 202 -5.86 4.88 -15.09
CA TRP A 202 -5.73 3.44 -15.25
C TRP A 202 -6.99 2.69 -14.77
N ILE A 203 -7.57 3.09 -13.63
CA ILE A 203 -8.83 2.51 -13.13
C ILE A 203 -9.98 2.76 -14.10
N ASP A 204 -10.13 3.99 -14.59
CA ASP A 204 -11.19 4.40 -15.51
C ASP A 204 -11.17 3.58 -16.80
N ASN A 205 -9.98 3.45 -17.42
CA ASN A 205 -9.78 2.61 -18.60
C ASN A 205 -10.17 1.14 -18.35
N ARG A 206 -9.95 0.61 -17.14
CA ARG A 206 -10.34 -0.77 -16.80
C ARG A 206 -11.85 -0.93 -16.74
N PHE A 207 -12.57 0.02 -16.14
CA PHE A 207 -14.03 -0.03 -16.13
C PHE A 207 -14.60 0.15 -17.54
N ALA A 208 -14.13 1.14 -18.30
CA ALA A 208 -14.56 1.37 -19.68
C ALA A 208 -14.35 0.15 -20.59
N ASN A 209 -13.21 -0.56 -20.45
CA ASN A 209 -12.94 -1.76 -21.23
C ASN A 209 -13.83 -2.95 -20.87
N VAL A 210 -14.26 -3.07 -19.61
CA VAL A 210 -15.20 -4.11 -19.19
C VAL A 210 -16.61 -3.80 -19.69
N GLU A 211 -17.04 -2.54 -19.60
CA GLU A 211 -18.33 -2.10 -20.15
C GLU A 211 -18.43 -2.31 -21.67
N ARG A 212 -17.34 -2.06 -22.41
CA ARG A 212 -17.27 -2.33 -23.86
C ARG A 212 -17.34 -3.82 -24.22
N LYS A 213 -16.92 -4.72 -23.32
CA LYS A 213 -16.87 -6.18 -23.57
C LYS A 213 -18.15 -6.94 -23.17
N TRP A 214 -19.22 -6.27 -22.72
CA TRP A 214 -20.48 -6.91 -22.28
C TRP A 214 -21.74 -6.24 -22.84
N PRO A 215 -22.57 -6.86 -23.72
CA PRO A 215 -22.35 -7.98 -24.62
C PRO A 215 -22.30 -7.55 -26.11
N VAL A 216 -21.26 -8.00 -26.81
CA VAL A 216 -21.39 -8.55 -28.17
C VAL A 216 -20.78 -9.96 -28.07
N GLU A 217 -21.50 -10.97 -28.55
CA GLU A 217 -21.07 -12.37 -28.50
C GLU A 217 -19.67 -12.55 -29.13
N GLY A 218 -18.80 -13.29 -28.44
CA GLY A 218 -17.41 -13.52 -28.85
C GLY A 218 -16.44 -12.60 -28.12
N GLY A 219 -16.06 -12.99 -26.90
CA GLY A 219 -15.12 -12.22 -26.08
C GLY A 219 -13.79 -11.98 -26.81
N PRO A 220 -13.28 -10.74 -26.89
CA PRO A 220 -12.00 -10.50 -27.54
C PRO A 220 -10.84 -10.52 -26.55
N GLU A 221 -9.80 -11.20 -27.03
CA GLU A 221 -8.40 -11.16 -26.65
C GLU A 221 -7.88 -9.72 -26.51
N ASP A 222 -6.79 -9.62 -25.75
CA ASP A 222 -5.99 -8.41 -25.55
C ASP A 222 -6.64 -7.27 -24.76
N ASP A 223 -5.87 -6.69 -23.85
CA ASP A 223 -6.24 -5.57 -22.99
C ASP A 223 -5.28 -4.39 -23.09
N GLY A 224 -4.51 -4.32 -24.18
CA GLY A 224 -4.01 -3.05 -24.71
C GLY A 224 -3.08 -2.27 -23.79
N ASP A 225 -2.25 -2.95 -23.00
CA ASP A 225 -1.03 -2.34 -22.48
C ASP A 225 0.12 -2.82 -23.39
N GLU A 226 0.34 -2.12 -24.51
CA GLU A 226 1.68 -2.06 -25.11
C GLU A 226 2.66 -1.71 -23.98
N ILE A 227 3.78 -2.41 -23.96
CA ILE A 227 4.90 -2.10 -23.08
C ILE A 227 5.35 -0.67 -23.45
N ILE A 228 4.88 0.34 -22.71
CA ILE A 228 5.48 1.67 -22.76
C ILE A 228 6.79 1.56 -21.97
N GLU A 229 7.83 1.12 -22.67
CA GLU A 229 9.18 1.52 -22.36
C GLU A 229 9.28 3.02 -22.69
N ASP A 230 9.67 3.79 -21.67
CA ASP A 230 10.06 5.21 -21.70
C ASP A 230 8.98 6.28 -21.33
N PRO A 231 9.07 6.88 -20.12
CA PRO A 231 8.20 7.98 -19.68
C PRO A 231 8.48 9.34 -20.36
N GLU A 232 9.53 9.49 -21.18
CA GLU A 232 9.80 10.75 -21.89
C GLU A 232 8.87 11.00 -23.09
N ASP A 233 8.29 9.95 -23.68
CA ASP A 233 7.46 10.07 -24.90
C ASP A 233 5.99 10.46 -24.62
N GLU A 234 5.52 10.39 -23.36
CA GLU A 234 4.15 10.78 -22.99
C GLU A 234 4.05 12.28 -22.66
N MET A 235 5.10 12.85 -22.05
CA MET A 235 5.22 14.29 -21.75
C MET A 235 5.32 15.14 -23.03
N SER A 236 6.11 14.68 -24.01
CA SER A 236 6.26 15.34 -25.32
C SER A 236 4.95 15.38 -26.12
N ARG A 237 4.11 14.34 -25.99
CA ARG A 237 2.79 14.28 -26.64
C ARG A 237 1.75 15.19 -25.98
N ILE A 238 1.79 15.32 -24.66
CA ILE A 238 0.92 16.24 -23.91
C ILE A 238 1.30 17.71 -24.23
N GLU A 239 2.60 18.03 -24.32
CA GLU A 239 3.05 19.36 -24.74
C GLU A 239 2.69 19.67 -26.20
N ALA A 240 2.80 18.69 -27.11
CA ALA A 240 2.41 18.87 -28.51
C ALA A 240 0.89 19.10 -28.69
N GLN A 241 0.05 18.50 -27.85
CA GLN A 241 -1.40 18.73 -27.86
C GLN A 241 -1.81 20.07 -27.24
N MET A 242 -1.00 20.65 -26.34
CA MET A 242 -1.23 22.00 -25.80
C MET A 242 -0.84 23.13 -26.78
N ILE A 243 0.01 22.86 -27.77
CA ILE A 243 0.46 23.87 -28.76
C ILE A 243 -0.54 24.00 -29.94
N LEU A 244 -1.44 23.03 -30.14
CA LEU A 244 -2.41 23.02 -31.22
C LEU A 244 -3.84 23.22 -30.71
N GLY A 245 -4.11 24.38 -30.11
CA GLY A 245 -5.47 24.87 -29.92
C GLY A 245 -6.10 25.34 -31.25
N PRO A 246 -7.43 25.29 -31.39
CA PRO A 246 -8.11 25.52 -32.66
C PRO A 246 -7.93 26.97 -33.13
N SER A 247 -7.55 27.12 -34.40
CA SER A 247 -7.67 28.37 -35.14
C SER A 247 -9.15 28.77 -35.20
N HIS A 248 -9.53 29.80 -34.46
CA HIS A 248 -10.77 30.52 -34.72
C HIS A 248 -10.51 31.61 -35.76
N GLU A 249 -11.17 31.46 -36.92
CA GLU A 249 -11.39 32.52 -37.90
C GLU A 249 -12.12 33.70 -37.25
N LEU A 250 -11.61 34.91 -37.50
CA LEU A 250 -12.35 36.13 -37.84
C LEU A 250 -11.40 37.09 -38.58
#